data_AF-A0A3A9G347-F1
#
_entry.id   AF-A0A3A9G347-F1
#
_cell.length_a   1.000
_cell.length_b   1.000
_cell.length_c   1.000
_cell.angle_alpha   90.00
_cell.angle_beta   90.00
_cell.angle_gamma   90.00
#
_symmetry.space_group_name_H-M   'P 1'
#
loop_
_entity.id
_entity.type
_entity.pdbx_description
1 polymer ?
#
loop_
_entity_poly.entity_id
_entity_poly.type
_entity_poly.pdbx_seq_one_letter_code
_entity_poly.pdbx_strand_id
1 'polypeptide(L)'
;MAYNREYWQDHVTEFEDRYTEKENEDGTITHIPVEGEIIQQGTAQNAPHFNNMEEGIFAANELGAEAVRVLVHHGQAIEQLSGEKGTVTLTNTQAYPFNNSRTTVALVKPRQTLDYTVSVEAVAIGSGAVGEIVITDKQLNGFKIEHTGSAAKVSVKYIVEGGMV
;
A
#
# COMPACT_ATOMS: atom_id res chain seq x y z
N MET A 1 19.82 11.13 -14.27
CA MET A 1 20.19 10.41 -15.51
C MET A 1 19.77 8.96 -15.33
N ALA A 2 19.37 8.27 -16.40
CA ALA A 2 19.03 6.84 -16.30
C ALA A 2 20.30 6.02 -15.99
N TYR A 3 20.14 4.93 -15.23
CA TYR A 3 21.22 4.01 -14.92
C TYR A 3 21.87 3.46 -16.19
N ASN A 4 23.20 3.54 -16.30
CA ASN A 4 23.93 2.99 -17.45
C ASN A 4 24.35 1.56 -17.16
N ARG A 5 23.62 0.59 -17.73
CA ARG A 5 23.90 -0.82 -17.52
C ARG A 5 25.12 -1.26 -18.33
N GLU A 6 26.12 -1.79 -17.65
CA GLU A 6 27.27 -2.44 -18.28
C GLU A 6 27.00 -3.93 -18.51
N TYR A 7 27.40 -4.45 -19.66
CA TYR A 7 27.32 -5.88 -19.96
C TYR A 7 28.72 -6.48 -19.83
N TRP A 8 28.97 -7.13 -18.69
CA TRP A 8 30.23 -7.79 -18.39
C TRP A 8 30.57 -8.83 -19.46
N GLN A 9 31.78 -8.74 -19.98
CA GLN A 9 32.36 -9.70 -20.91
C GLN A 9 33.47 -10.46 -20.20
N ASP A 10 33.56 -11.76 -20.48
CA ASP A 10 34.69 -12.56 -20.07
C ASP A 10 35.89 -12.28 -20.99
N HIS A 11 37.09 -12.51 -20.45
CA HIS A 11 38.29 -12.48 -21.28
C HIS A 11 38.46 -13.85 -21.93
N VAL A 12 38.36 -13.90 -23.25
CA VAL A 12 38.45 -15.15 -24.04
C VAL A 12 39.68 -15.11 -24.92
N THR A 13 40.47 -16.17 -24.84
CA THR A 13 41.76 -16.32 -25.51
C THR A 13 41.82 -17.65 -26.26
N GLU A 14 42.73 -17.79 -27.23
CA GLU A 14 42.90 -19.00 -28.03
C GLU A 14 43.25 -20.23 -27.17
N PHE A 15 44.06 -20.03 -26.13
CA PHE A 15 44.45 -21.07 -25.19
C PHE A 15 44.02 -20.71 -23.76
N GLU A 16 42.90 -21.30 -23.32
CA GLU A 16 42.43 -21.20 -21.94
C GLU A 16 43.40 -21.89 -20.97
N ASP A 17 43.61 -21.25 -19.81
CA ASP A 17 44.39 -21.76 -18.68
C ASP A 17 45.80 -22.30 -19.01
N ARG A 18 46.44 -21.76 -20.07
CA ARG A 18 47.82 -22.08 -20.40
C ARG A 18 48.76 -21.05 -19.78
N TYR A 19 49.72 -21.53 -19.00
CA TYR A 19 50.71 -20.69 -18.33
C TYR A 19 52.12 -21.25 -18.52
N THR A 20 53.11 -20.36 -18.53
CA THR A 20 54.51 -20.71 -18.31
C THR A 20 54.82 -20.47 -16.84
N GLU A 21 55.47 -21.45 -16.20
CA GLU A 21 55.90 -21.33 -14.82
C GLU A 21 57.33 -20.80 -14.74
N LYS A 22 57.54 -19.85 -13.84
CA LYS A 22 58.86 -19.39 -13.45
C LYS A 22 59.04 -19.60 -11.96
N GLU A 23 59.98 -20.46 -11.60
CA GLU A 23 60.46 -20.60 -10.22
C GLU A 23 61.29 -19.37 -9.83
N ASN A 24 60.93 -18.76 -8.70
CA ASN A 24 61.62 -17.62 -8.12
C ASN A 24 62.65 -18.09 -7.07
N GLU A 25 63.65 -17.26 -6.80
CA GLU A 25 64.71 -17.58 -5.82
C GLU A 25 64.19 -17.76 -4.39
N ASP A 26 63.01 -17.24 -4.07
CA ASP A 26 62.33 -17.39 -2.78
C ASP A 26 61.50 -18.68 -2.66
N GLY A 27 61.52 -19.54 -3.70
CA GLY A 27 60.76 -20.79 -3.76
C GLY A 27 59.29 -20.62 -4.18
N THR A 28 58.86 -19.42 -4.56
CA THR A 28 57.53 -19.21 -5.14
C THR A 28 57.51 -19.51 -6.65
N ILE A 29 56.34 -19.82 -7.19
CA ILE A 29 56.14 -20.04 -8.64
C ILE A 29 55.27 -18.91 -9.17
N THR A 30 55.74 -18.24 -10.23
CA THR A 30 54.95 -17.26 -10.97
C THR A 30 54.36 -17.92 -12.21
N HIS A 31 53.04 -17.89 -12.34
CA HIS A 31 52.35 -18.29 -13.58
C HIS A 31 52.25 -17.07 -14.50
N ILE A 32 52.83 -17.19 -15.70
CA ILE A 32 52.75 -16.17 -16.75
C ILE A 32 51.78 -16.70 -17.81
N PRO A 33 50.63 -16.05 -18.05
CA PRO A 33 49.65 -16.52 -19.03
C PRO A 33 50.21 -16.55 -20.45
N VAL A 34 49.90 -17.61 -21.19
CA VAL A 34 50.27 -17.82 -22.61
C VAL A 34 48.99 -18.00 -23.41
N GLU A 35 48.36 -16.86 -23.67
CA GLU A 35 46.97 -16.77 -24.14
C GLU A 35 46.79 -17.02 -25.65
N GLY A 36 47.85 -16.85 -26.46
CA GLY A 36 47.72 -16.87 -27.92
C GLY A 36 47.00 -15.62 -28.43
N GLU A 37 46.08 -15.77 -29.40
CA GLU A 37 45.21 -14.67 -29.85
C GLU A 37 44.13 -14.33 -28.79
N ILE A 38 43.95 -13.04 -28.49
CA ILE A 38 42.83 -12.56 -27.68
C ILE A 38 41.59 -12.46 -28.58
N ILE A 39 40.65 -13.37 -28.39
CA ILE A 39 39.39 -13.43 -29.14
C ILE A 39 38.41 -12.37 -28.59
N GLN A 40 38.40 -12.18 -27.27
CA GLN A 40 37.53 -11.21 -26.60
C GLN A 40 38.22 -10.58 -25.39
N GLN A 41 38.22 -9.25 -25.33
CA GLN A 41 38.68 -8.54 -24.14
C GLN A 41 37.60 -8.54 -23.06
N GLY A 42 37.97 -8.95 -21.84
CA GLY A 42 37.06 -8.93 -20.70
C GLY A 42 36.80 -7.52 -20.17
N THR A 43 35.67 -7.34 -19.49
CA THR A 43 35.35 -6.10 -18.78
C THR A 43 36.20 -5.99 -17.51
N ALA A 44 36.82 -4.82 -17.29
CA ALA A 44 37.70 -4.62 -16.16
C ALA A 44 36.95 -4.64 -14.82
N GLN A 45 37.43 -5.46 -13.88
CA GLN A 45 36.94 -5.50 -12.50
C GLN A 45 37.55 -4.36 -11.68
N ASN A 46 37.03 -3.13 -11.86
CA ASN A 46 37.56 -1.93 -11.22
C ASN A 46 36.48 -1.10 -10.51
N ALA A 47 36.93 -0.13 -9.71
CA ALA A 47 36.03 0.71 -8.91
C ALA A 47 34.95 1.44 -9.74
N PRO A 48 35.25 2.04 -10.92
CA PRO A 48 34.20 2.59 -11.78
C PRO A 48 33.09 1.59 -12.14
N HIS A 49 33.43 0.37 -12.57
CA HIS A 49 32.44 -0.63 -12.97
C HIS A 49 31.67 -1.19 -11.77
N PHE A 50 32.35 -1.49 -10.67
CA PHE A 50 31.70 -2.00 -9.46
C PHE A 50 30.80 -0.96 -8.81
N ASN A 51 31.25 0.30 -8.66
CA ASN A 51 30.42 1.35 -8.07
C ASN A 51 29.19 1.64 -8.95
N ASN A 52 29.33 1.58 -10.27
CA ASN A 52 28.17 1.68 -11.15
C ASN A 52 27.20 0.51 -10.91
N MET A 53 27.68 -0.73 -10.82
CA MET A 53 26.81 -1.88 -10.51
C MET A 53 26.08 -1.71 -9.16
N GLU A 54 26.81 -1.33 -8.11
CA GLU A 54 26.26 -1.11 -6.77
C GLU A 54 25.20 0.00 -6.76
N GLU A 55 25.44 1.10 -7.45
CA GLU A 55 24.45 2.19 -7.56
C GLU A 55 23.16 1.71 -8.25
N GLY A 56 23.28 0.89 -9.30
CA GLY A 56 22.13 0.30 -9.98
C GLY A 56 21.33 -0.65 -9.08
N ILE A 57 22.02 -1.48 -8.31
CA ILE A 57 21.41 -2.40 -7.33
C ILE A 57 20.72 -1.63 -6.22
N PHE A 58 21.39 -0.60 -5.68
CA PHE A 58 20.84 0.26 -4.63
C PHE A 58 19.58 0.98 -5.10
N ALA A 59 19.64 1.66 -6.25
CA ALA A 59 18.50 2.37 -6.83
C ALA A 59 17.31 1.43 -7.13
N ALA A 60 17.57 0.19 -7.58
CA ALA A 60 16.51 -0.79 -7.80
C ALA A 60 15.85 -1.24 -6.49
N ASN A 61 16.63 -1.44 -5.42
CA ASN A 61 16.11 -1.77 -4.10
C ASN A 61 15.29 -0.62 -3.51
N GLU A 62 15.77 0.62 -3.63
CA GLU A 62 15.03 1.81 -3.19
C GLU A 62 13.70 1.95 -3.94
N LEU A 63 13.72 1.78 -5.27
CA LEU A 63 12.49 1.82 -6.07
C LEU A 63 11.51 0.72 -5.65
N GLY A 64 12.00 -0.48 -5.35
CA GLY A 64 11.18 -1.58 -4.84
C GLY A 64 10.55 -1.25 -3.49
N ALA A 65 11.33 -0.70 -2.55
CA ALA A 65 10.84 -0.31 -1.23
C ALA A 65 9.78 0.81 -1.32
N GLU A 66 10.03 1.83 -2.14
CA GLU A 66 9.08 2.92 -2.34
C GLU A 66 7.82 2.46 -3.07
N ALA A 67 7.92 1.55 -4.05
CA ALA A 67 6.75 0.94 -4.68
C ALA A 67 5.87 0.19 -3.67
N VAL A 68 6.48 -0.59 -2.76
CA VAL A 68 5.75 -1.28 -1.69
C VAL A 68 5.08 -0.27 -0.75
N ARG A 69 5.79 0.80 -0.34
CA ARG A 69 5.22 1.86 0.50
C ARG A 69 4.00 2.52 -0.18
N VAL A 70 4.11 2.87 -1.46
CA VAL A 70 3.01 3.45 -2.24
C VAL A 70 1.83 2.48 -2.34
N LEU A 71 2.08 1.19 -2.54
CA LEU A 71 1.02 0.17 -2.56
C LEU A 71 0.29 0.07 -1.21
N VAL A 72 1.01 0.13 -0.09
CA VAL A 72 0.39 0.15 1.25
C VAL A 72 -0.49 1.39 1.41
N HIS A 73 -0.01 2.57 1.03
CA HIS A 73 -0.81 3.80 1.09
C HIS A 73 -2.04 3.75 0.19
N HIS A 74 -1.93 3.17 -1.01
CA HIS A 74 -3.10 2.94 -1.87
C HIS A 74 -4.09 1.94 -1.24
N GLY A 75 -3.61 0.88 -0.61
CA GLY A 75 -4.44 -0.06 0.13
C GLY A 75 -5.26 0.63 1.22
N GLN A 76 -4.60 1.48 2.03
CA GLN A 76 -5.27 2.28 3.06
C GLN A 76 -6.31 3.24 2.46
N ALA A 77 -5.98 3.93 1.36
CA ALA A 77 -6.91 4.83 0.68
C ALA A 77 -8.14 4.09 0.10
N ILE A 78 -7.94 2.89 -0.44
CA ILE A 78 -9.04 2.04 -0.92
C ILE A 78 -9.92 1.58 0.25
N GLU A 79 -9.34 1.21 1.38
CA GLU A 79 -10.11 0.85 2.57
C GLU A 79 -10.93 2.03 3.09
N GLN A 80 -10.35 3.23 3.12
CA GLN A 80 -11.07 4.48 3.46
C GLN A 80 -12.26 4.73 2.54
N LEU A 81 -12.11 4.47 1.23
CA LEU A 81 -13.15 4.65 0.23
C LEU A 81 -14.22 3.55 0.27
N SER A 82 -13.84 2.29 0.46
CA SER A 82 -14.77 1.17 0.55
C SER A 82 -15.75 1.32 1.72
N GLY A 83 -15.28 2.01 2.77
CA GLY A 83 -16.07 2.38 3.93
C GLY A 83 -16.53 1.18 4.75
N GLU A 84 -17.35 1.45 5.75
CA GLU A 84 -18.11 0.44 6.48
C GLU A 84 -19.59 0.60 6.16
N LYS A 85 -20.27 -0.51 5.83
CA LYS A 85 -21.70 -0.51 5.53
C LYS A 85 -22.45 -1.26 6.61
N GLY A 86 -23.60 -0.74 7.01
CA GLY A 86 -24.47 -1.41 7.96
C GLY A 86 -25.93 -1.03 7.79
N THR A 87 -26.78 -1.63 8.60
CA THR A 87 -28.21 -1.33 8.63
C THR A 87 -28.69 -1.27 10.06
N VAL A 88 -29.47 -0.25 10.38
CA VAL A 88 -30.08 -0.05 11.69
C VAL A 88 -31.58 0.20 11.52
N THR A 89 -32.39 -0.30 12.45
CA THR A 89 -33.82 0.02 12.48
C THR A 89 -34.09 1.01 13.60
N LEU A 90 -34.52 2.21 13.23
CA LEU A 90 -34.94 3.25 14.16
C LEU A 90 -36.39 3.03 14.52
N THR A 91 -36.74 3.11 15.80
CA THR A 91 -38.11 2.86 16.29
C THR A 91 -38.61 4.05 17.09
N ASN A 92 -39.68 4.70 16.62
CA ASN A 92 -40.39 5.75 17.35
C ASN A 92 -41.67 5.17 17.98
N THR A 93 -41.85 5.37 19.28
CA THR A 93 -43.06 4.97 20.01
C THR A 93 -43.93 6.15 20.43
N GLN A 94 -43.53 7.38 20.08
CA GLN A 94 -44.24 8.60 20.45
C GLN A 94 -45.12 9.10 19.29
N ALA A 95 -46.17 9.85 19.64
CA ALA A 95 -47.02 10.50 18.65
C ALA A 95 -46.29 11.71 18.04
N TYR A 96 -46.40 11.88 16.73
CA TYR A 96 -45.87 13.04 16.02
C TYR A 96 -46.42 14.35 16.63
N PRO A 97 -45.59 15.39 16.85
CA PRO A 97 -44.22 15.59 16.35
C PRO A 97 -43.09 15.05 17.26
N PHE A 98 -43.42 14.35 18.34
CA PHE A 98 -42.40 13.84 19.25
C PHE A 98 -41.75 12.56 18.69
N ASN A 99 -40.45 12.40 18.96
CA ASN A 99 -39.65 11.31 18.43
C ASN A 99 -38.65 10.79 19.48
N ASN A 100 -38.57 9.47 19.67
CA ASN A 100 -37.59 8.80 20.53
C ASN A 100 -36.79 7.70 19.81
N SER A 101 -36.64 7.82 18.48
CA SER A 101 -35.99 6.84 17.61
C SER A 101 -34.46 6.81 17.67
N ARG A 102 -33.87 7.76 18.39
CA ARG A 102 -32.42 7.94 18.53
C ARG A 102 -31.73 6.66 18.98
N THR A 103 -30.86 6.17 18.12
CA THR A 103 -30.12 4.92 18.31
C THR A 103 -28.62 5.18 18.16
N THR A 104 -27.81 4.56 19.00
CA THR A 104 -26.35 4.58 18.88
C THR A 104 -25.88 3.47 17.94
N VAL A 105 -25.09 3.82 16.93
CA VAL A 105 -24.45 2.88 16.02
C VAL A 105 -22.98 2.76 16.40
N ALA A 106 -22.52 1.55 16.70
CA ALA A 106 -21.12 1.24 16.89
C ALA A 106 -20.50 0.80 15.55
N LEU A 107 -19.38 1.40 15.19
CA LEU A 107 -18.58 1.01 14.03
C LEU A 107 -17.76 -0.24 14.37
N VAL A 108 -17.73 -1.19 13.45
CA VAL A 108 -16.93 -2.42 13.59
C VAL A 108 -15.45 -2.13 13.34
N LYS A 109 -15.16 -1.30 12.33
CA LYS A 109 -13.81 -0.88 11.99
C LYS A 109 -13.46 0.38 12.80
N PRO A 110 -12.43 0.33 13.66
CA PRO A 110 -12.05 1.48 14.45
C PRO A 110 -11.62 2.66 13.55
N ARG A 111 -11.94 3.88 13.97
CA ARG A 111 -11.44 5.11 13.34
C ARG A 111 -10.39 5.74 14.23
N GLN A 112 -9.41 6.38 13.60
CA GLN A 112 -8.37 7.16 14.26
C GLN A 112 -8.77 8.64 14.43
N THR A 113 -9.66 9.14 13.57
CA THR A 113 -10.15 10.53 13.63
C THR A 113 -11.67 10.61 13.48
N LEU A 114 -12.24 11.78 13.82
CA LEU A 114 -13.65 12.10 13.62
C LEU A 114 -13.97 12.55 12.18
N ASP A 115 -12.96 12.59 11.31
CA ASP A 115 -13.07 13.03 9.91
C ASP A 115 -13.61 11.90 9.02
N TYR A 116 -14.76 11.36 9.41
CA TYR A 116 -15.52 10.42 8.59
C TYR A 116 -16.89 11.00 8.23
N THR A 117 -17.36 10.64 7.05
CA THR A 117 -18.68 11.01 6.54
C THR A 117 -19.61 9.80 6.68
N VAL A 118 -20.87 10.06 7.02
CA VAL A 118 -21.91 9.04 7.12
C VAL A 118 -22.98 9.37 6.09
N SER A 119 -23.07 8.54 5.06
CA SER A 119 -24.09 8.62 4.02
C SER A 119 -25.20 7.63 4.33
N VAL A 120 -26.46 8.02 4.15
CA VAL A 120 -27.62 7.22 4.59
C VAL A 120 -28.68 7.10 3.50
N GLU A 121 -29.26 5.92 3.41
CA GLU A 121 -30.49 5.66 2.67
C GLU A 121 -31.53 5.11 3.64
N ALA A 122 -32.71 5.72 3.68
CA ALA A 122 -33.73 5.40 4.66
C ALA A 122 -35.08 5.08 4.03
N VAL A 123 -35.74 4.04 4.55
CA VAL A 123 -37.05 3.59 4.10
C VAL A 123 -37.95 3.36 5.31
N ALA A 124 -39.15 3.93 5.30
CA ALA A 124 -40.16 3.67 6.33
C ALA A 124 -40.63 2.21 6.27
N ILE A 125 -40.73 1.57 7.42
CA ILE A 125 -41.33 0.24 7.55
C ILE A 125 -42.80 0.45 7.93
N GLY A 126 -43.69 0.32 6.95
CA GLY A 126 -45.14 0.50 7.15
C GLY A 126 -45.61 1.91 6.77
N SER A 127 -46.46 2.50 7.62
CA SER A 127 -47.06 3.82 7.37
C SER A 127 -46.28 4.97 8.03
N GLY A 128 -46.39 6.16 7.43
CA GLY A 128 -45.76 7.38 7.93
C GLY A 128 -44.59 7.83 7.07
N ALA A 129 -44.14 9.06 7.29
CA ALA A 129 -43.01 9.63 6.56
C ALA A 129 -41.72 9.41 7.35
N VAL A 130 -40.60 9.17 6.65
CA VAL A 130 -39.27 9.10 7.27
C VAL A 130 -38.85 10.47 7.80
N GLY A 131 -39.16 11.53 7.06
CA GLY A 131 -38.64 12.88 7.33
C GLY A 131 -37.15 12.95 6.97
N GLU A 132 -36.39 13.72 7.75
CA GLU A 132 -34.95 13.83 7.65
C GLU A 132 -34.26 12.82 8.57
N ILE A 133 -33.10 12.32 8.15
CA ILE A 133 -32.22 11.52 9.00
C ILE A 133 -31.15 12.43 9.58
N VAL A 134 -31.09 12.48 10.90
CA VAL A 134 -30.18 13.36 11.64
C VAL A 134 -29.11 12.49 12.30
N ILE A 135 -27.84 12.81 12.04
CA ILE A 135 -26.67 12.17 12.62
C ILE A 135 -26.06 13.13 13.63
N THR A 136 -25.93 12.68 14.88
CA THR A 136 -25.41 13.47 16.01
C THR A 136 -24.34 12.70 16.77
N ASP A 137 -23.65 13.37 17.69
CA ASP A 137 -22.70 12.76 18.62
C ASP A 137 -21.69 11.82 17.94
N LYS A 138 -21.03 12.30 16.87
CA LYS A 138 -19.92 11.55 16.25
C LYS A 138 -18.80 11.31 17.26
N GLN A 139 -18.42 10.05 17.40
CA GLN A 139 -17.31 9.55 18.19
C GLN A 139 -16.38 8.74 17.28
N LEU A 140 -15.17 8.40 17.76
CA LEU A 140 -14.20 7.63 16.98
C LEU A 140 -14.82 6.35 16.42
N ASN A 141 -15.52 5.57 17.24
CA ASN A 141 -16.04 4.26 16.83
C ASN A 141 -17.58 4.21 16.81
N GLY A 142 -18.24 5.33 16.57
CA GLY A 142 -19.70 5.35 16.54
C GLY A 142 -20.32 6.73 16.41
N PHE A 143 -21.63 6.76 16.20
CA PHE A 143 -22.42 7.97 16.12
C PHE A 143 -23.86 7.68 16.57
N LYS A 144 -24.65 8.72 16.80
CA LYS A 144 -26.10 8.59 17.01
C LYS A 144 -26.84 8.96 15.73
N ILE A 145 -27.96 8.27 15.52
CA ILE A 145 -28.81 8.47 14.36
C ILE A 145 -30.29 8.44 14.78
N GLU A 146 -31.07 9.35 14.23
CA GLU A 146 -32.51 9.47 14.47
C GLU A 146 -33.22 9.96 13.20
N HIS A 147 -34.55 9.80 13.15
CA HIS A 147 -35.37 10.35 12.07
C HIS A 147 -36.34 11.41 12.60
N THR A 148 -36.74 12.37 11.77
CA THR A 148 -37.66 13.46 12.19
C THR A 148 -39.12 13.24 11.78
N GLY A 149 -39.40 12.23 10.94
CA GLY A 149 -40.73 11.96 10.43
C GLY A 149 -41.66 11.18 11.36
N SER A 150 -42.86 10.92 10.86
CA SER A 150 -43.97 10.28 11.58
C SER A 150 -43.97 8.74 11.55
N ALA A 151 -43.06 8.12 10.80
CA ALA A 151 -42.97 6.66 10.72
C ALA A 151 -42.65 6.05 12.10
N ALA A 152 -43.35 4.97 12.47
CA ALA A 152 -43.07 4.26 13.73
C ALA A 152 -41.75 3.46 13.68
N LYS A 153 -41.36 3.01 12.47
CA LYS A 153 -40.11 2.30 12.22
C LYS A 153 -39.48 2.76 10.91
N VAL A 154 -38.17 2.97 10.91
CA VAL A 154 -37.39 3.34 9.71
C VAL A 154 -36.19 2.41 9.62
N SER A 155 -36.04 1.74 8.48
CA SER A 155 -34.81 1.01 8.15
C SER A 155 -33.83 1.97 7.50
N VAL A 156 -32.65 2.12 8.09
CA VAL A 156 -31.59 2.98 7.56
C VAL A 156 -30.38 2.14 7.20
N LYS A 157 -29.98 2.17 5.93
CA LYS A 157 -28.67 1.72 5.48
C LYS A 157 -27.70 2.87 5.60
N TYR A 158 -26.56 2.64 6.23
CA TYR A 158 -25.51 3.65 6.38
C TYR A 158 -24.21 3.18 5.75
N ILE A 159 -23.45 4.14 5.21
CA ILE A 159 -22.11 3.96 4.67
C ILE A 159 -21.21 4.96 5.38
N VAL A 160 -20.14 4.49 6.01
CA VAL A 160 -19.18 5.32 6.73
C VAL A 160 -17.84 5.30 6.03
N GLU A 161 -17.43 6.45 5.50
CA GLU A 161 -16.21 6.62 4.70
C GLU A 161 -15.25 7.60 5.42
N GLY A 162 -13.95 7.33 5.36
CA GLY A 162 -12.92 8.16 6.02
C GLY A 162 -12.66 7.79 7.49
N GLY A 163 -11.87 8.63 8.17
CA GLY A 163 -11.49 8.47 9.58
C GLY A 163 -10.48 7.35 9.90
N MET A 164 -9.99 6.60 8.91
CA MET A 164 -8.95 5.56 9.08
C MET A 164 -7.62 6.15 8.64
N VAL A 165 -6.72 6.56 9.54
CA VAL A 165 -5.36 6.99 9.17
C VAL A 165 -4.46 5.78 9.01
#